data_AF-A0A7C3RDL9-F1
#
_entry.id   AF-A0A7C3RDL9-F1
#
_cell.length_a   1.000
_cell.length_b   1.000
_cell.length_c   1.000
_cell.angle_alpha   90.00
_cell.angle_beta   90.00
_cell.angle_gamma   90.00
#
_symmetry.space_group_name_H-M   'P 1'
#
loop_
_entity.id
_entity.type
_entity.pdbx_description
1 polymer ?
#
loop_
_entity_poly.entity_id
_entity_poly.type
_entity_poly.pdbx_seq_one_letter_code
_entity_poly.pdbx_strand_id
1 'polypeptide(L)'
;MVFTAMSMHSKENGYVVLELKSAEYSKKFVKMHLYHAACYALMVEENFGRVCRIEIEYDDKKICFPFTSCIKKYCIYIINRIREIAEGEPVSYRIDERRCKNCGFLNFCKGI
;
A
#
# COMPACT_ATOMS: atom_id res chain seq x y z
N MET A 1 -12.71 1.21 11.40
CA MET A 1 -12.58 1.08 9.93
C MET A 1 -11.96 2.38 9.46
N VAL A 2 -10.73 2.36 8.92
CA VAL A 2 -10.07 3.59 8.48
C VAL A 2 -10.56 3.90 7.08
N PHE A 3 -11.34 4.98 6.93
CA PHE A 3 -11.72 5.46 5.61
C PHE A 3 -10.46 5.83 4.83
N THR A 4 -10.38 5.31 3.61
CA THR A 4 -9.27 5.54 2.69
C THR A 4 -9.86 6.09 1.41
N ALA A 5 -9.33 7.23 0.96
CA ALA A 5 -9.68 7.82 -0.32
C ALA A 5 -8.40 8.16 -1.07
N MET A 6 -8.43 8.02 -2.39
CA MET A 6 -7.30 8.32 -3.27
C MET A 6 -7.71 9.38 -4.29
N SER A 7 -6.82 10.34 -4.53
CA SER A 7 -6.90 11.29 -5.65
C SER A 7 -5.57 11.37 -6.39
N MET A 8 -5.60 11.91 -7.61
CA MET A 8 -4.41 12.24 -8.37
C MET A 8 -4.45 13.67 -8.91
N HIS A 9 -3.28 14.28 -9.04
CA HIS A 9 -3.12 15.64 -9.54
C HIS A 9 -2.01 15.69 -10.59
N SER A 10 -2.26 16.29 -11.74
CA SER A 10 -1.21 16.58 -12.73
C SER A 10 -0.33 17.74 -12.27
N LYS A 11 0.98 17.63 -12.48
CA LYS A 11 2.00 18.66 -12.26
C LYS A 11 2.97 18.67 -13.44
N GLU A 12 3.76 19.74 -13.56
CA GLU A 12 4.74 19.93 -14.65
C GLU A 12 5.67 18.72 -14.86
N ASN A 13 6.02 18.01 -13.78
CA ASN A 13 6.96 16.89 -13.82
C ASN A 13 6.30 15.49 -13.79
N GLY A 14 4.98 15.42 -13.91
CA GLY A 14 4.17 14.19 -13.85
C GLY A 14 3.08 14.25 -12.79
N TYR A 15 2.46 13.10 -12.52
CA TYR A 15 1.35 13.00 -11.58
C TYR A 15 1.82 12.90 -10.12
N VAL A 16 0.97 13.39 -9.23
CA VAL A 16 1.06 13.21 -7.78
C VAL A 16 -0.13 12.36 -7.35
N VAL A 17 0.14 11.29 -6.62
CA VAL A 17 -0.91 10.45 -6.02
C VAL A 17 -1.06 10.82 -4.55
N LEU A 18 -2.28 11.13 -4.13
CA LEU A 18 -2.63 11.48 -2.75
C LEU A 18 -3.50 10.38 -2.14
N GLU A 19 -3.07 9.86 -1.00
CA GLU A 19 -3.82 8.93 -0.16
C GLU A 19 -4.27 9.64 1.12
N LEU A 20 -5.58 9.71 1.34
CA LEU A 20 -6.19 10.25 2.55
C LEU A 20 -6.41 9.13 3.57
N LYS A 21 -6.00 9.35 4.82
CA LYS A 21 -6.18 8.45 5.96
C LYS A 21 -6.90 9.17 7.08
N SER A 22 -8.10 8.71 7.42
CA SER A 22 -8.79 9.12 8.65
C SER A 22 -8.18 8.41 9.87
N ALA A 23 -6.98 8.86 10.23
CA ALA A 23 -6.22 8.43 11.39
C ALA A 23 -5.08 9.41 11.66
N GLU A 24 -4.63 9.49 12.92
CA GLU A 24 -3.40 10.20 13.28
C GLU A 24 -2.16 9.50 12.72
N TYR A 25 -1.14 10.31 12.46
CA TYR A 25 0.15 9.85 12.01
C TYR A 25 0.83 8.93 13.03
N SER A 26 1.28 7.79 12.55
CA SER A 26 2.16 6.90 13.32
C SER A 26 3.27 6.35 12.46
N LYS A 27 4.52 6.61 12.85
CA LYS A 27 5.73 6.12 12.17
C LYS A 27 5.71 4.60 11.93
N LYS A 28 5.03 3.85 12.81
CA LYS A 28 4.86 2.40 12.71
C LYS A 28 4.10 1.97 11.45
N PHE A 29 3.10 2.75 11.03
CA PHE A 29 2.19 2.38 9.93
C PHE A 29 2.55 3.05 8.60
N VAL A 30 3.39 4.09 8.61
CA VAL A 30 3.81 4.83 7.40
C VAL A 30 4.27 3.93 6.28
N LYS A 31 5.11 2.93 6.58
CA LYS A 31 5.65 2.03 5.55
C LYS A 31 4.54 1.22 4.86
N MET A 32 3.55 0.76 5.62
CA MET A 32 2.39 0.05 5.08
C MET A 32 1.53 0.98 4.21
N HIS A 33 1.25 2.20 4.70
CA HIS A 33 0.47 3.18 3.95
C HIS A 33 1.17 3.65 2.66
N LEU A 34 2.51 3.76 2.69
CA LEU A 34 3.30 4.04 1.49
C LEU A 34 3.08 2.98 0.42
N TYR A 35 3.12 1.69 0.77
CA TYR A 35 2.92 0.63 -0.21
C TYR A 35 1.46 0.51 -0.69
N HIS A 36 0.48 0.89 0.13
CA HIS A 36 -0.90 1.05 -0.35
C HIS A 36 -0.99 2.14 -1.42
N ALA A 37 -0.47 3.34 -1.13
CA ALA A 37 -0.48 4.46 -2.06
C ALA A 37 0.39 4.21 -3.31
N ALA A 38 1.47 3.43 -3.17
CA ALA A 38 2.32 3.04 -4.29
C ALA A 38 1.60 2.11 -5.29
N CYS A 39 0.68 1.26 -4.84
CA CYS A 39 -0.16 0.48 -5.76
C CYS A 39 -1.05 1.40 -6.61
N TYR A 40 -1.62 2.45 -6.02
CA TYR A 40 -2.34 3.48 -6.78
C TYR A 40 -1.42 4.20 -7.77
N ALA A 41 -0.19 4.53 -7.36
CA ALA A 41 0.80 5.13 -8.25
C ALA A 41 1.18 4.24 -9.44
N LEU A 42 1.26 2.91 -9.27
CA LEU A 42 1.46 1.99 -10.39
C LEU A 42 0.30 2.07 -11.40
N MET A 43 -0.94 2.05 -10.92
CA MET A 43 -2.12 2.16 -11.79
C MET A 43 -2.17 3.50 -12.50
N VAL A 44 -1.83 4.60 -11.82
CA VAL A 44 -1.79 5.91 -12.45
C VAL A 44 -0.70 5.95 -13.53
N GLU A 45 0.48 5.39 -13.25
CA GLU A 45 1.59 5.37 -14.20
C GLU A 45 1.30 4.53 -15.44
N GLU A 46 0.58 3.43 -15.30
CA GLU A 46 0.15 2.55 -16.40
C GLU A 46 -0.89 3.22 -17.31
N ASN A 47 -1.77 4.06 -16.76
CA ASN A 47 -2.93 4.58 -17.48
C ASN A 47 -2.85 6.06 -17.91
N PHE A 48 -2.11 6.89 -17.17
CA PHE A 48 -2.11 8.34 -17.37
C PHE A 48 -0.72 8.93 -17.63
N GLY A 49 0.35 8.25 -17.18
CA GLY A 49 1.74 8.66 -17.38
C GLY A 49 2.52 8.81 -16.07
N ARG A 50 3.78 9.23 -16.18
CA ARG A 50 4.76 9.22 -15.08
C ARG A 50 4.21 9.77 -13.75
N VAL A 51 4.35 9.01 -12.67
CA VAL A 51 4.11 9.51 -11.30
C VAL A 51 5.43 9.99 -10.70
N CYS A 52 5.46 11.23 -10.20
CA CYS A 52 6.66 11.83 -9.64
C CYS A 52 6.78 11.63 -8.12
N ARG A 53 5.64 11.64 -7.41
CA ARG A 53 5.61 11.52 -5.95
C ARG A 53 4.29 10.96 -5.44
N ILE A 54 4.35 10.43 -4.24
CA ILE A 54 3.22 9.96 -3.44
C ILE A 54 3.09 10.89 -2.23
N GLU A 55 1.87 11.28 -1.92
CA GLU A 55 1.50 12.03 -0.73
C GLU A 55 0.54 11.18 0.12
N ILE A 56 0.76 11.21 1.43
CA ILE A 56 -0.15 10.59 2.39
C ILE A 56 -0.55 11.67 3.39
N GLU A 57 -1.85 11.88 3.51
CA GLU A 57 -2.42 12.92 4.35
C GLU A 57 -3.27 12.26 5.45
N TYR A 58 -2.78 12.43 6.67
CA TYR A 58 -3.37 12.03 7.94
C TYR A 58 -4.10 13.24 8.53
N ASP A 59 -4.93 13.01 9.55
CA ASP A 59 -5.69 14.08 10.19
C ASP A 59 -4.79 15.17 10.81
N ASP A 60 -3.59 14.81 11.27
CA ASP A 60 -2.62 15.68 11.95
C ASP A 60 -1.34 15.94 11.15
N LYS A 61 -1.15 15.28 9.98
CA LYS A 61 0.13 15.34 9.26
C LYS A 61 0.03 14.99 7.78
N LYS A 62 0.83 15.66 6.96
CA LYS A 62 1.08 15.29 5.56
C LYS A 62 2.52 14.84 5.35
N ILE A 63 2.72 13.80 4.54
CA ILE A 63 4.03 13.23 4.22
C ILE A 63 4.15 12.99 2.73
N CYS A 64 5.32 13.26 2.18
CA CYS A 64 5.62 13.10 0.77
C CYS A 64 6.77 12.13 0.58
N PHE A 65 6.66 11.27 -0.43
CA PHE A 65 7.69 10.33 -0.85
C PHE A 65 7.91 10.44 -2.36
N PRO A 66 9.15 10.44 -2.87
CA PRO A 66 9.39 10.28 -4.29
C PRO A 66 8.91 8.89 -4.74
N PHE A 67 8.26 8.80 -5.89
CA PHE A 67 7.90 7.49 -6.45
C PHE A 67 9.10 6.92 -7.22
N THR A 68 9.90 6.13 -6.52
CA THR A 68 11.18 5.62 -7.05
C THR A 68 11.02 4.28 -7.75
N SER A 69 11.98 3.95 -8.62
CA SER A 69 12.08 2.64 -9.27
C SER A 69 12.19 1.49 -8.25
N CYS A 70 12.81 1.71 -7.09
CA CYS A 70 12.88 0.73 -6.01
C CYS A 70 11.50 0.42 -5.41
N ILE A 71 10.69 1.46 -5.15
CA ILE A 71 9.31 1.28 -4.67
C ILE A 71 8.49 0.51 -5.71
N LYS A 72 8.59 0.90 -6.99
CA LYS A 72 7.92 0.24 -8.11
C LYS A 72 8.25 -1.24 -8.20
N LYS A 73 9.55 -1.58 -8.27
CA LYS A 73 10.02 -2.97 -8.35
C LYS A 73 9.55 -3.80 -7.15
N TYR A 74 9.61 -3.24 -5.94
CA TYR A 74 9.16 -3.94 -4.74
C TYR A 74 7.64 -4.21 -4.76
N CYS A 75 6.83 -3.22 -5.14
CA CYS A 75 5.38 -3.41 -5.26
C CYS A 75 5.02 -4.49 -6.28
N ILE A 76 5.63 -4.46 -7.47
CA ILE A 76 5.42 -5.47 -8.52
C ILE A 76 5.83 -6.86 -8.01
N TYR A 77 6.97 -6.98 -7.33
CA TYR A 77 7.40 -8.23 -6.72
C TYR A 77 6.35 -8.78 -5.73
N ILE A 78 5.83 -7.94 -4.83
CA ILE A 78 4.80 -8.35 -3.86
C ILE A 78 3.50 -8.73 -4.56
N ILE A 79 3.06 -7.98 -5.58
CA ILE A 79 1.86 -8.31 -6.36
C ILE A 79 2.01 -9.68 -7.03
N ASN A 80 3.16 -9.97 -7.62
CA ASN A 80 3.42 -11.28 -8.23
C ASN A 80 3.45 -12.41 -7.19
N ARG A 81 4.07 -12.20 -6.02
CA ARG A 81 4.02 -13.17 -4.91
C ARG A 81 2.58 -13.43 -4.44
N ILE A 82 1.74 -12.41 -4.37
CA ILE A 82 0.32 -12.57 -4.02
C ILE A 82 -0.42 -13.37 -5.10
N ARG A 83 -0.12 -13.13 -6.39
CA ARG A 83 -0.68 -13.90 -7.51
C ARG A 83 -0.31 -15.37 -7.44
N GLU A 84 0.97 -15.69 -7.25
CA GLU A 84 1.46 -17.08 -7.11
C GLU A 84 0.73 -17.82 -5.98
N ILE A 85 0.55 -17.16 -4.83
CA ILE A 85 -0.22 -17.68 -3.69
C ILE A 85 -1.69 -17.93 -4.07
N ALA A 86 -2.32 -17.00 -4.78
CA ALA A 86 -3.72 -17.13 -5.21
C ALA A 86 -3.92 -18.27 -6.23
N GLU A 87 -2.88 -18.59 -7.01
CA GLU A 87 -2.87 -19.69 -8.00
C GLU A 87 -2.60 -21.07 -7.38
N GLY A 88 -2.48 -21.14 -6.04
CA GLY A 88 -2.38 -22.40 -5.31
C GLY A 88 -0.98 -22.73 -4.79
N GLU A 89 -0.02 -21.82 -4.90
CA GLU A 89 1.25 -21.99 -4.19
C GLU A 89 1.03 -22.02 -2.67
N PRO A 90 1.64 -22.98 -1.95
CA PRO A 90 1.52 -23.06 -0.50
C PRO A 90 2.13 -21.82 0.16
N VAL A 91 1.33 -21.14 0.97
CA VAL A 91 1.78 -19.99 1.76
C VAL A 91 2.55 -20.49 2.98
N SER A 92 3.86 -20.28 3.02
CA SER A 92 4.60 -20.34 4.28
C SER A 92 4.39 -19.01 5.02
N TYR A 93 3.69 -19.04 6.15
CA TYR A 93 3.59 -17.87 7.04
C TYR A 93 4.12 -18.20 8.43
N ARG A 94 4.72 -17.20 9.08
CA ARG A 94 5.05 -17.27 10.50
C ARG A 94 3.84 -16.83 11.30
N ILE A 95 3.42 -17.65 12.26
CA ILE A 95 2.34 -17.30 13.18
C ILE A 95 2.81 -16.09 14.01
N ASP A 96 2.03 -15.02 13.97
CA ASP A 96 2.16 -13.83 14.81
C ASP A 96 0.84 -13.68 15.54
N GLU A 97 0.80 -14.02 16.83
CA GLU A 97 -0.44 -14.03 17.62
C GLU A 97 -1.19 -12.70 17.54
N ARG A 98 -0.47 -11.58 17.55
CA ARG A 98 -1.08 -10.25 17.53
C ARG A 98 -1.76 -10.02 16.19
N ARG A 99 -1.15 -10.43 15.08
CA ARG A 99 -1.76 -10.30 13.75
C ARG A 99 -2.90 -11.29 13.57
N CYS A 100 -2.74 -12.54 13.99
CA CYS A 100 -3.78 -13.56 13.86
C CYS A 100 -5.05 -13.19 14.63
N LYS A 101 -4.94 -12.68 15.87
CA LYS A 101 -6.09 -12.21 16.67
C LYS A 101 -6.87 -11.05 16.01
N ASN A 102 -6.24 -10.30 15.12
CA ASN A 102 -6.85 -9.18 14.39
C ASN A 102 -7.13 -9.53 12.91
N CYS A 103 -6.96 -10.78 12.51
CA CYS A 103 -7.13 -11.21 11.12
C CYS A 103 -8.61 -11.53 10.84
N GLY A 104 -9.18 -10.95 9.78
CA GLY A 104 -10.55 -11.26 9.35
C GLY A 104 -10.77 -12.72 8.91
N PHE A 105 -9.70 -13.48 8.68
CA PHE A 105 -9.74 -14.89 8.32
C PHE A 105 -9.54 -15.84 9.50
N LEU A 106 -9.47 -15.35 10.74
CA LEU A 106 -9.17 -16.17 11.92
C LEU A 106 -10.04 -17.42 12.03
N ASN A 107 -11.35 -17.31 11.75
CA ASN A 107 -12.29 -18.43 11.86
C ASN A 107 -12.14 -19.48 10.74
N PHE A 108 -11.39 -19.18 9.68
CA PHE A 108 -11.16 -20.08 8.55
C PHE A 108 -9.73 -20.63 8.52
N CYS A 109 -8.80 -19.93 9.17
CA CYS A 109 -7.40 -20.29 9.20
C CYS A 109 -7.13 -21.28 10.34
N LYS A 110 -6.67 -22.49 10.01
CA LYS A 110 -6.24 -23.52 10.99
C LYS A 110 -4.90 -23.21 11.68
N GLY A 111 -4.43 -21.97 11.59
CA GLY A 111 -3.12 -21.48 12.08
C GLY A 111 -3.13 -20.99 13.52
N ILE A 112 -4.24 -21.20 14.22
CA ILE A 112 -4.42 -21.22 15.67
C ILE A 112 -5.40 -22.37 15.95
#